data_AF-A0A146KF34-F1
#
_entry.id   AF-A0A146KF34-F1
#
_cell.length_a   1.000
_cell.length_b   1.000
_cell.length_c   1.000
_cell.angle_alpha   90.00
_cell.angle_beta   90.00
_cell.angle_gamma   90.00
#
_symmetry.space_group_name_H-M   'P 1'
#
loop_
_entity.id
_entity.type
_entity.pdbx_description
1 polymer ?
#
loop_
_entity_poly.entity_id
_entity_poly.type
_entity_poly.pdbx_seq_one_letter_code
_entity_poly.pdbx_strand_id
1 'polypeptide(L)'
;NLFQISLEKIDWQHDDKILLNNCLILSQKEYPVASFKNRSDFKGVFAPNLAVMSQDLFRYNDSLECVFSPNVTKIEYGVFYMCRKLETVDFPKVEHIGSHAFTASMVKHLNLPSLRIIDNYALYLCNQLQIFRAAKLTQAGCILFQNLPSLELLVITSLKTIEDFFLKCCSSLTTVVAPLLQDFKCECGCCPKCTGALEKDQRKLTMQKKLADLQEDQKRLFQHKQELTEKGLKSKECIRNVIEKSYGTEEIDDEIVESGGE
;
A
#
# COMPACT_ATOMS: atom_id res chain seq x y z
N ASN A 1 -24.86 -2.90 -5.67
CA ASN A 1 -26.14 -2.51 -6.32
C ASN A 1 -26.25 -1.02 -6.61
N LEU A 2 -26.31 -0.09 -5.66
CA LEU A 2 -26.42 1.35 -6.00
C LEU A 2 -25.20 1.95 -6.74
N PHE A 3 -23.98 1.54 -6.38
CA PHE A 3 -22.75 2.01 -7.03
C PHE A 3 -22.60 1.53 -8.50
N GLN A 4 -23.15 0.35 -8.81
CA GLN A 4 -23.17 -0.21 -10.16
C GLN A 4 -24.20 0.53 -11.03
N ILE A 5 -25.39 0.77 -10.47
CA ILE A 5 -26.47 1.52 -11.11
C ILE A 5 -26.06 2.98 -11.38
N SER A 6 -25.20 3.59 -10.54
CA SER A 6 -24.67 4.94 -10.81
C SER A 6 -23.60 4.98 -11.91
N LEU A 7 -22.83 3.90 -12.08
CA LEU A 7 -21.79 3.81 -13.12
C LEU A 7 -22.36 3.52 -14.51
N GLU A 8 -23.50 2.82 -14.58
CA GLU A 8 -24.23 2.49 -15.83
C GLU A 8 -24.94 3.69 -16.46
N LYS A 9 -25.23 4.74 -15.68
CA LYS A 9 -25.86 5.99 -16.16
C LYS A 9 -24.86 7.05 -16.65
N ILE A 10 -23.57 6.74 -16.55
CA ILE A 10 -22.51 7.67 -16.93
C ILE A 10 -22.20 7.49 -18.41
N ASP A 11 -22.27 8.60 -19.15
CA ASP A 11 -21.81 8.66 -20.53
C ASP A 11 -20.29 8.82 -20.60
N TRP A 12 -19.59 7.68 -20.53
CA TRP A 12 -18.13 7.60 -20.67
C TRP A 12 -17.61 8.05 -22.05
N GLN A 13 -18.48 8.37 -23.02
CA GLN A 13 -18.06 8.92 -24.31
C GLN A 13 -17.70 10.42 -24.22
N HIS A 14 -18.20 11.14 -23.20
CA HIS A 14 -18.01 12.59 -23.09
C HIS A 14 -17.29 13.04 -21.82
N ASP A 15 -17.38 12.29 -20.71
CA ASP A 15 -16.72 12.62 -19.45
C ASP A 15 -15.53 11.69 -19.16
N ASP A 16 -14.32 12.24 -19.25
CA ASP A 16 -13.07 11.56 -18.91
C ASP A 16 -12.86 11.43 -17.38
N LYS A 17 -13.58 12.21 -16.57
CA LYS A 17 -13.45 12.25 -15.11
C LYS A 17 -14.77 12.67 -14.47
N ILE A 18 -15.13 12.04 -13.35
CA ILE A 18 -16.38 12.34 -12.65
C ILE A 18 -16.12 12.37 -11.14
N LEU A 19 -16.74 13.33 -10.45
CA LEU A 19 -16.76 13.37 -9.00
C LEU A 19 -18.11 12.86 -8.49
N LEU A 20 -18.13 11.69 -7.89
CA LEU A 20 -19.33 11.08 -7.32
C LEU A 20 -19.10 10.84 -5.83
N ASN A 21 -19.86 11.51 -4.97
CA ASN A 21 -19.82 11.33 -3.51
C ASN A 21 -18.39 11.37 -2.94
N ASN A 22 -17.63 12.43 -3.24
CA ASN A 22 -16.22 12.61 -2.86
C ASN A 22 -15.26 11.54 -3.42
N CYS A 23 -15.66 10.75 -4.40
CA CYS A 23 -14.80 9.84 -5.14
C CYS A 23 -14.57 10.38 -6.54
N LEU A 24 -13.31 10.68 -6.86
CA LEU A 24 -12.88 11.06 -8.20
C LEU A 24 -12.67 9.77 -9.03
N ILE A 25 -13.54 9.57 -10.02
CA ILE A 25 -13.47 8.45 -10.94
C ILE A 25 -12.77 8.91 -12.22
N LEU A 26 -11.76 8.16 -12.63
CA LEU A 26 -10.92 8.44 -13.79
C LEU A 26 -10.98 7.29 -14.80
N SER A 27 -11.32 7.59 -16.05
CA SER A 27 -11.47 6.60 -17.12
C SER A 27 -10.26 6.47 -18.05
N GLN A 28 -9.41 7.50 -18.13
CA GLN A 28 -8.29 7.56 -19.06
C GLN A 28 -7.05 6.83 -18.55
N LYS A 29 -6.17 6.46 -19.49
CA LYS A 29 -4.87 5.83 -19.19
C LYS A 29 -3.84 6.81 -18.64
N GLU A 30 -4.03 8.09 -18.90
CA GLU A 30 -3.14 9.18 -18.49
C GLU A 30 -3.93 10.49 -18.40
N TYR A 31 -3.49 11.37 -17.51
CA TYR A 31 -3.98 12.75 -17.39
C TYR A 31 -2.79 13.71 -17.40
N PRO A 32 -2.97 14.95 -17.86
CA PRO A 32 -1.91 15.96 -17.83
C PRO A 32 -1.30 16.15 -16.44
N VAL A 33 -0.04 16.60 -16.42
CA VAL A 33 0.71 16.97 -15.22
C VAL A 33 -0.14 17.85 -14.31
N ALA A 34 -0.15 17.54 -13.01
CA ALA A 34 -0.85 18.30 -11.98
C ALA A 34 -2.38 18.48 -12.16
N SER A 35 -3.05 17.66 -12.98
CA SER A 35 -4.49 17.81 -13.28
C SER A 35 -5.41 17.85 -12.05
N PHE A 36 -5.01 17.21 -10.95
CA PHE A 36 -5.79 17.12 -9.72
C PHE A 36 -5.03 17.63 -8.50
N LYS A 37 -4.04 18.52 -8.71
CA LYS A 37 -3.24 19.12 -7.65
C LYS A 37 -4.08 20.09 -6.80
N ASN A 38 -3.82 20.10 -5.50
CA ASN A 38 -4.37 21.04 -4.51
C ASN A 38 -5.91 21.07 -4.48
N ARG A 39 -6.52 19.88 -4.50
CA ARG A 39 -7.97 19.67 -4.42
C ARG A 39 -8.36 19.07 -3.08
N SER A 40 -9.52 19.51 -2.58
CA SER A 40 -10.11 19.10 -1.30
C SER A 40 -11.53 18.55 -1.44
N ASP A 41 -12.04 18.47 -2.66
CA ASP A 41 -13.41 18.07 -2.99
C ASP A 41 -13.57 16.55 -3.19
N PHE A 42 -12.48 15.79 -3.08
CA PHE A 42 -12.52 14.33 -3.05
C PHE A 42 -11.65 13.75 -1.95
N LYS A 43 -12.07 12.57 -1.49
CA LYS A 43 -11.41 11.74 -0.49
C LYS A 43 -10.92 10.41 -1.07
N GLY A 44 -11.52 9.96 -2.16
CA GLY A 44 -11.14 8.72 -2.85
C GLY A 44 -10.81 8.96 -4.30
N VAL A 45 -9.91 8.16 -4.86
CA VAL A 45 -9.67 8.07 -6.30
C VAL A 45 -9.91 6.64 -6.76
N PHE A 46 -10.77 6.48 -7.78
CA PHE A 46 -10.99 5.22 -8.47
C PHE A 46 -10.52 5.35 -9.93
N ALA A 47 -9.36 4.79 -10.23
CA ALA A 47 -8.69 4.94 -11.51
C ALA A 47 -8.22 3.58 -12.06
N PRO A 48 -9.15 2.68 -12.45
CA PRO A 48 -8.83 1.30 -12.83
C PRO A 48 -8.04 1.20 -14.14
N ASN A 49 -8.17 2.17 -15.05
CA ASN A 49 -7.54 2.15 -16.37
C ASN A 49 -6.24 2.97 -16.43
N LEU A 50 -5.94 3.74 -15.37
CA LEU A 50 -4.76 4.59 -15.33
C LEU A 50 -3.50 3.72 -15.41
N ALA A 51 -2.62 4.05 -16.35
CA ALA A 51 -1.37 3.34 -16.58
C ALA A 51 -0.19 4.09 -15.97
N VAL A 52 -0.22 5.43 -16.03
CA VAL A 52 0.82 6.32 -15.50
C VAL A 52 0.19 7.42 -14.67
N MET A 53 0.73 7.65 -13.47
CA MET A 53 0.43 8.85 -12.69
C MET A 53 1.49 9.90 -13.00
N SER A 54 1.11 10.89 -13.82
CA SER A 54 2.00 11.96 -14.27
C SER A 54 2.47 12.86 -13.13
N GLN A 55 3.54 13.62 -13.37
CA GLN A 55 4.12 14.51 -12.37
C GLN A 55 3.07 15.35 -11.61
N ASP A 56 3.21 15.42 -10.28
CA ASP A 56 2.37 16.22 -9.37
C ASP A 56 0.85 15.92 -9.43
N LEU A 57 0.41 14.81 -10.06
CA LEU A 57 -1.00 14.57 -10.41
C LEU A 57 -1.99 14.79 -9.26
N PHE A 58 -1.67 14.33 -8.04
CA PHE A 58 -2.51 14.47 -6.84
C PHE A 58 -1.83 15.27 -5.71
N ARG A 59 -0.85 16.11 -6.04
CA ARG A 59 -0.02 16.81 -5.05
C ARG A 59 -0.86 17.75 -4.17
N TYR A 60 -0.55 17.82 -2.87
CA TYR A 60 -1.25 18.66 -1.87
C TYR A 60 -2.75 18.36 -1.70
N ASN A 61 -3.19 17.13 -1.96
CA ASN A 61 -4.58 16.74 -1.72
C ASN A 61 -4.76 16.28 -0.27
N ASP A 62 -4.91 17.23 0.64
CA ASP A 62 -5.02 16.99 2.08
C ASP A 62 -6.33 16.30 2.52
N SER A 63 -7.30 16.17 1.61
CA SER A 63 -8.53 15.39 1.84
C SER A 63 -8.48 13.97 1.28
N LEU A 64 -7.49 13.65 0.44
CA LEU A 64 -7.35 12.34 -0.18
C LEU A 64 -6.95 11.29 0.87
N GLU A 65 -7.81 10.29 1.06
CA GLU A 65 -7.70 9.22 2.05
C GLU A 65 -7.30 7.88 1.40
N CYS A 66 -7.79 7.60 0.19
CA CYS A 66 -7.52 6.33 -0.49
C CYS A 66 -7.43 6.43 -2.03
N VAL A 67 -6.62 5.55 -2.63
CA VAL A 67 -6.46 5.46 -4.10
C VAL A 67 -6.49 4.00 -4.55
N PHE A 68 -7.38 3.70 -5.49
CA PHE A 68 -7.44 2.41 -6.18
C PHE A 68 -7.01 2.58 -7.65
N SER A 69 -5.82 2.06 -8.00
CA SER A 69 -5.29 2.14 -9.36
C SER A 69 -4.45 0.91 -9.72
N PRO A 70 -5.10 -0.25 -9.88
CA PRO A 70 -4.43 -1.56 -9.97
C PRO A 70 -3.55 -1.75 -11.21
N ASN A 71 -3.74 -0.93 -12.25
CA ASN A 71 -3.04 -1.04 -13.52
C ASN A 71 -1.89 -0.04 -13.70
N VAL A 72 -1.64 0.84 -12.72
CA VAL A 72 -0.54 1.78 -12.81
C VAL A 72 0.79 1.04 -12.74
N THR A 73 1.67 1.36 -13.68
CA THR A 73 3.03 0.81 -13.76
C THR A 73 4.09 1.84 -13.36
N LYS A 74 3.78 3.13 -13.46
CA LYS A 74 4.70 4.23 -13.12
C LYS A 74 4.01 5.33 -12.32
N ILE A 75 4.62 5.72 -11.21
CA ILE A 75 4.25 6.89 -10.41
C ILE A 75 5.37 7.91 -10.55
N GLU A 76 5.09 9.08 -11.12
CA GLU A 76 6.13 10.07 -11.40
C GLU A 76 6.42 10.99 -10.19
N TYR A 77 7.23 12.02 -10.45
CA TYR A 77 7.66 12.98 -9.44
C TYR A 77 6.48 13.57 -8.67
N GLY A 78 6.55 13.54 -7.34
CA GLY A 78 5.67 14.32 -6.46
C GLY A 78 4.17 13.99 -6.51
N VAL A 79 3.75 12.88 -7.12
CA VAL A 79 2.33 12.54 -7.35
C VAL A 79 1.47 12.69 -6.09
N PHE A 80 1.92 12.17 -4.95
CA PHE A 80 1.24 12.22 -3.65
C PHE A 80 2.00 13.08 -2.62
N TYR A 81 2.83 14.02 -3.08
CA TYR A 81 3.58 14.90 -2.20
C TYR A 81 2.63 15.66 -1.27
N MET A 82 2.86 15.56 0.04
CA MET A 82 2.04 16.18 1.09
C MET A 82 0.55 15.80 1.00
N CYS A 83 0.20 14.57 0.61
CA CYS A 83 -1.15 14.05 0.80
C CYS A 83 -1.33 13.57 2.24
N ARG A 84 -1.64 14.51 3.15
CA ARG A 84 -1.54 14.30 4.61
C ARG A 84 -2.63 13.42 5.23
N LYS A 85 -3.59 12.93 4.44
CA LYS A 85 -4.61 11.96 4.88
C LYS A 85 -4.56 10.65 4.10
N LEU A 86 -3.67 10.51 3.11
CA LEU A 86 -3.63 9.34 2.25
C LEU A 86 -3.10 8.15 3.05
N GLU A 87 -3.97 7.23 3.45
CA GLU A 87 -3.59 6.07 4.27
C GLU A 87 -3.42 4.80 3.44
N THR A 88 -4.27 4.63 2.42
CA THR A 88 -4.43 3.36 1.70
C THR A 88 -4.23 3.55 0.19
N VAL A 89 -3.36 2.75 -0.39
CA VAL A 89 -3.12 2.72 -1.84
C VAL A 89 -3.07 1.28 -2.36
N ASP A 90 -3.53 1.06 -3.58
CA ASP A 90 -3.47 -0.25 -4.26
C ASP A 90 -2.76 -0.15 -5.62
N PHE A 91 -1.49 -0.57 -5.64
CA PHE A 91 -0.52 -0.40 -6.73
C PHE A 91 0.27 -1.69 -7.03
N PRO A 92 -0.39 -2.82 -7.35
CA PRO A 92 0.25 -4.14 -7.44
C PRO A 92 1.21 -4.28 -8.63
N LYS A 93 1.02 -3.47 -9.67
CA LYS A 93 1.80 -3.50 -10.93
C LYS A 93 2.84 -2.39 -11.04
N VAL A 94 2.97 -1.51 -10.05
CA VAL A 94 3.94 -0.41 -10.12
C VAL A 94 5.36 -0.97 -10.17
N GLU A 95 6.11 -0.55 -11.19
CA GLU A 95 7.49 -0.94 -11.44
C GLU A 95 8.49 0.19 -11.14
N HIS A 96 8.05 1.45 -11.24
CA HIS A 96 8.87 2.64 -10.98
C HIS A 96 8.11 3.69 -10.16
N ILE A 97 8.78 4.20 -9.11
CA ILE A 97 8.33 5.33 -8.30
C ILE A 97 9.35 6.47 -8.39
N GLY A 98 8.89 7.64 -8.82
CA GLY A 98 9.67 8.83 -9.02
C GLY A 98 10.03 9.56 -7.72
N SER A 99 10.91 10.55 -7.85
CA SER A 99 11.40 11.31 -6.69
C SER A 99 10.26 12.03 -5.98
N HIS A 100 10.31 12.09 -4.66
CA HIS A 100 9.29 12.73 -3.82
C HIS A 100 7.84 12.23 -3.97
N ALA A 101 7.60 11.11 -4.67
CA ALA A 101 6.25 10.66 -5.02
C ALA A 101 5.30 10.53 -3.83
N PHE A 102 5.79 10.11 -2.65
CA PHE A 102 5.01 9.96 -1.43
C PHE A 102 5.53 10.82 -0.28
N THR A 103 6.42 11.80 -0.54
CA THR A 103 7.00 12.60 0.54
C THR A 103 5.93 13.23 1.42
N ALA A 104 6.05 13.04 2.74
CA ALA A 104 5.10 13.54 3.75
C ALA A 104 3.64 13.08 3.52
N SER A 105 3.43 11.95 2.85
CA SER A 105 2.14 11.25 2.84
C SER A 105 1.98 10.38 4.09
N MET A 106 0.74 10.08 4.47
CA MET A 106 0.42 9.28 5.65
C MET A 106 0.16 7.80 5.33
N VAL A 107 0.73 7.30 4.22
CA VAL A 107 0.50 5.91 3.78
C VAL A 107 0.98 4.95 4.85
N LYS A 108 0.14 4.00 5.25
CA LYS A 108 0.46 3.04 6.32
C LYS A 108 1.13 1.78 5.81
N HIS A 109 0.73 1.34 4.62
CA HIS A 109 1.18 0.09 4.02
C HIS A 109 1.48 0.27 2.54
N LEU A 110 2.66 -0.18 2.12
CA LEU A 110 3.06 -0.26 0.72
C LEU A 110 3.48 -1.70 0.40
N ASN A 111 2.66 -2.37 -0.40
CA ASN A 111 2.94 -3.71 -0.91
C ASN A 111 3.06 -3.64 -2.44
N LEU A 112 4.30 -3.65 -2.93
CA LEU A 112 4.66 -3.34 -4.30
C LEU A 112 5.46 -4.52 -4.90
N PRO A 113 4.80 -5.64 -5.22
CA PRO A 113 5.48 -6.88 -5.62
C PRO A 113 6.19 -6.79 -6.97
N SER A 114 5.86 -5.80 -7.79
CA SER A 114 6.43 -5.56 -9.13
C SER A 114 7.48 -4.45 -9.14
N LEU A 115 7.66 -3.72 -8.04
CA LEU A 115 8.54 -2.55 -7.99
C LEU A 115 9.99 -2.94 -8.23
N ARG A 116 10.65 -2.24 -9.16
CA ARG A 116 12.05 -2.45 -9.53
C ARG A 116 12.92 -1.24 -9.17
N ILE A 117 12.41 -0.03 -9.38
CA ILE A 117 13.15 1.22 -9.23
C ILE A 117 12.35 2.18 -8.35
N ILE A 118 13.04 2.83 -7.41
CA ILE A 118 12.51 3.94 -6.64
C ILE A 118 13.55 5.04 -6.54
N ASP A 119 13.16 6.26 -6.88
CA ASP A 119 14.09 7.39 -6.92
C ASP A 119 14.24 8.08 -5.56
N ASN A 120 15.08 9.12 -5.52
CA ASN A 120 15.46 9.85 -4.32
C ASN A 120 14.25 10.43 -3.58
N TYR A 121 14.30 10.37 -2.25
CA TYR A 121 13.28 10.97 -1.35
C TYR A 121 11.84 10.49 -1.56
N ALA A 122 11.60 9.44 -2.35
CA ALA A 122 10.25 9.02 -2.72
C ALA A 122 9.36 8.75 -1.50
N LEU A 123 9.92 8.23 -0.40
CA LEU A 123 9.22 7.94 0.86
C LEU A 123 9.64 8.86 2.02
N TYR A 124 10.31 9.98 1.74
CA TYR A 124 10.81 10.87 2.80
C TYR A 124 9.66 11.40 3.69
N LEU A 125 9.83 11.36 5.02
CA LEU A 125 8.82 11.81 6.00
C LEU A 125 7.46 11.07 5.92
N CYS A 126 7.42 9.84 5.41
CA CYS A 126 6.22 8.99 5.52
C CYS A 126 6.08 8.45 6.95
N ASN A 127 5.80 9.33 7.91
CA ASN A 127 5.90 9.04 9.34
C ASN A 127 4.95 7.94 9.83
N GLN A 128 3.90 7.62 9.06
CA GLN A 128 2.90 6.59 9.37
C GLN A 128 3.15 5.26 8.65
N LEU A 129 4.19 5.18 7.80
CA LEU A 129 4.49 3.96 7.05
C LEU A 129 4.99 2.89 8.02
N GLN A 130 4.17 1.85 8.22
CA GLN A 130 4.45 0.72 9.10
C GLN A 130 5.07 -0.45 8.34
N ILE A 131 4.61 -0.68 7.11
CA ILE A 131 5.00 -1.86 6.33
C ILE A 131 5.38 -1.46 4.92
N PHE A 132 6.60 -1.85 4.51
CA PHE A 132 7.07 -1.72 3.14
C PHE A 132 7.54 -3.09 2.61
N ARG A 133 6.94 -3.55 1.50
CA ARG A 133 7.30 -4.79 0.81
C ARG A 133 7.54 -4.53 -0.67
N ALA A 134 8.77 -4.74 -1.13
CA ALA A 134 9.16 -4.67 -2.53
C ALA A 134 10.30 -5.68 -2.81
N ALA A 135 9.96 -6.96 -2.86
CA ALA A 135 10.94 -8.04 -2.98
C ALA A 135 11.78 -7.98 -4.28
N LYS A 136 11.21 -7.43 -5.37
CA LYS A 136 11.86 -7.27 -6.68
C LYS A 136 12.64 -5.96 -6.86
N LEU A 137 12.68 -5.10 -5.83
CA LEU A 137 13.37 -3.83 -5.90
C LEU A 137 14.86 -4.04 -6.14
N THR A 138 15.41 -3.49 -7.21
CA THR A 138 16.83 -3.64 -7.59
C THR A 138 17.62 -2.34 -7.47
N GLN A 139 16.95 -1.19 -7.57
CA GLN A 139 17.55 0.14 -7.48
C GLN A 139 16.75 1.02 -6.53
N ALA A 140 17.44 1.65 -5.57
CA ALA A 140 16.86 2.57 -4.61
C ALA A 140 17.71 3.85 -4.55
N GLY A 141 17.06 5.00 -4.66
CA GLY A 141 17.70 6.31 -4.56
C GLY A 141 18.10 6.70 -3.14
N CYS A 142 18.76 7.83 -3.03
CA CYS A 142 19.25 8.40 -1.79
C CYS A 142 18.10 8.79 -0.84
N ILE A 143 18.34 8.68 0.48
CA ILE A 143 17.44 9.21 1.52
C ILE A 143 16.02 8.61 1.43
N LEU A 144 15.93 7.37 0.96
CA LEU A 144 14.65 6.72 0.74
C LEU A 144 13.92 6.36 2.04
N PHE A 145 14.57 5.62 2.94
CA PHE A 145 13.99 5.20 4.22
C PHE A 145 14.52 6.03 5.39
N GLN A 146 14.70 7.34 5.19
CA GLN A 146 15.06 8.25 6.26
C GLN A 146 13.82 8.81 6.95
N ASN A 147 13.88 8.94 8.28
CA ASN A 147 12.81 9.51 9.11
C ASN A 147 11.48 8.75 8.95
N LEU A 148 11.52 7.42 9.09
CA LEU A 148 10.34 6.56 9.12
C LEU A 148 10.17 5.97 10.54
N PRO A 149 9.74 6.78 11.53
CA PRO A 149 9.70 6.35 12.92
C PRO A 149 8.71 5.22 13.19
N SER A 150 7.67 5.05 12.35
CA SER A 150 6.67 3.98 12.51
C SER A 150 6.95 2.73 11.69
N LEU A 151 8.02 2.69 10.89
CA LEU A 151 8.30 1.53 10.03
C LEU A 151 8.70 0.34 10.89
N GLU A 152 7.88 -0.72 10.85
CA GLU A 152 8.06 -1.94 11.65
C GLU A 152 8.64 -3.09 10.80
N LEU A 153 8.21 -3.19 9.54
CA LEU A 153 8.57 -4.27 8.63
C LEU A 153 9.07 -3.74 7.28
N LEU A 154 10.29 -4.15 6.92
CA LEU A 154 10.93 -3.85 5.64
C LEU A 154 11.34 -5.13 4.91
N VAL A 155 10.84 -5.34 3.68
CA VAL A 155 11.17 -6.50 2.83
C VAL A 155 11.66 -6.03 1.46
N ILE A 156 12.97 -6.17 1.20
CA ILE A 156 13.66 -5.72 -0.01
C ILE A 156 14.79 -6.70 -0.38
N THR A 157 14.41 -7.91 -0.80
CA THR A 157 15.35 -9.04 -0.95
C THR A 157 16.30 -8.93 -2.14
N SER A 158 15.91 -8.22 -3.21
CA SER A 158 16.70 -8.13 -4.46
C SER A 158 17.56 -6.87 -4.59
N LEU A 159 17.56 -5.99 -3.58
CA LEU A 159 18.25 -4.70 -3.66
C LEU A 159 19.76 -4.93 -3.59
N LYS A 160 20.49 -4.50 -4.62
CA LYS A 160 21.93 -4.81 -4.77
C LYS A 160 22.84 -3.83 -4.04
N THR A 161 22.45 -2.57 -3.98
CA THR A 161 23.27 -1.47 -3.46
C THR A 161 22.48 -0.72 -2.41
N ILE A 162 23.13 -0.43 -1.29
CA ILE A 162 22.57 0.34 -0.19
C ILE A 162 23.55 1.47 0.10
N GLU A 163 23.05 2.69 0.10
CA GLU A 163 23.84 3.88 0.41
C GLU A 163 23.93 4.15 1.92
N ASP A 164 24.79 5.07 2.33
CA ASP A 164 24.87 5.51 3.71
C ASP A 164 23.54 6.14 4.18
N PHE A 165 23.26 6.05 5.48
CA PHE A 165 22.02 6.56 6.09
C PHE A 165 20.72 5.94 5.58
N PHE A 166 20.78 4.81 4.88
CA PHE A 166 19.60 4.16 4.27
C PHE A 166 18.42 4.00 5.23
N LEU A 167 18.64 3.64 6.49
CA LEU A 167 17.62 3.47 7.55
C LEU A 167 17.72 4.51 8.68
N LYS A 168 18.23 5.71 8.38
CA LYS A 168 18.40 6.76 9.39
C LYS A 168 17.05 7.13 10.03
N CYS A 169 17.01 7.12 11.36
CA CYS A 169 15.80 7.45 12.15
C CYS A 169 14.59 6.51 11.94
N CYS A 170 14.81 5.23 11.63
CA CYS A 170 13.76 4.19 11.64
C CYS A 170 13.63 3.50 13.01
N SER A 171 13.18 4.22 14.04
CA SER A 171 13.26 3.76 15.43
C SER A 171 12.39 2.54 15.78
N SER A 172 11.28 2.31 15.07
CA SER A 172 10.35 1.19 15.36
C SER A 172 10.62 -0.06 14.52
N LEU A 173 11.69 -0.08 13.72
CA LEU A 173 11.93 -1.16 12.77
C LEU A 173 12.39 -2.42 13.49
N THR A 174 11.52 -3.42 13.52
CA THR A 174 11.73 -4.70 14.20
C THR A 174 12.13 -5.82 13.26
N THR A 175 11.67 -5.77 12.00
CA THR A 175 11.91 -6.87 11.05
C THR A 175 12.43 -6.32 9.74
N VAL A 176 13.64 -6.77 9.36
CA VAL A 176 14.26 -6.45 8.09
C VAL A 176 14.63 -7.72 7.35
N VAL A 177 14.08 -7.88 6.15
CA VAL A 177 14.40 -8.98 5.23
C VAL A 177 15.12 -8.38 4.03
N ALA A 178 16.43 -8.20 4.20
CA ALA A 178 17.34 -7.59 3.24
C ALA A 178 18.72 -8.28 3.33
N PRO A 179 19.01 -9.29 2.48
CA PRO A 179 20.23 -10.11 2.60
C PRO A 179 21.54 -9.33 2.56
N LEU A 180 21.56 -8.21 1.82
CA LEU A 180 22.73 -7.38 1.57
C LEU A 180 22.85 -6.18 2.52
N LEU A 181 22.02 -6.08 3.57
CA LEU A 181 22.01 -4.95 4.51
C LEU A 181 23.19 -4.92 5.50
N GLN A 182 24.26 -5.67 5.22
CA GLN A 182 25.37 -5.90 6.14
C GLN A 182 26.34 -4.70 6.18
N ASP A 183 26.51 -3.97 5.05
CA ASP A 183 27.69 -3.12 4.85
C ASP A 183 27.43 -1.59 4.71
N PHE A 184 26.30 -1.05 5.15
CA PHE A 184 26.04 0.40 5.07
C PHE A 184 26.49 1.19 6.31
N LYS A 185 27.03 2.41 6.19
CA LYS A 185 27.41 3.20 7.38
C LYS A 185 26.22 4.01 7.91
N CYS A 186 26.13 4.13 9.23
CA CYS A 186 25.13 4.97 9.87
C CYS A 186 25.60 5.47 11.25
N GLU A 187 25.45 6.77 11.49
CA GLU A 187 25.87 7.44 12.73
C GLU A 187 24.70 8.14 13.44
N CYS A 188 23.46 7.75 13.14
CA CYS A 188 22.29 8.46 13.66
C CYS A 188 21.98 8.19 15.14
N GLY A 189 22.58 7.16 15.74
CA GLY A 189 22.35 6.79 17.15
C GLY A 189 20.97 6.17 17.45
N CYS A 190 20.02 6.20 16.51
CA CYS A 190 18.62 5.85 16.77
C CYS A 190 18.05 4.74 15.86
N CYS A 191 18.75 4.30 14.82
CA CYS A 191 18.27 3.23 13.95
C CYS A 191 18.64 1.82 14.49
N PRO A 192 18.01 0.75 13.98
CA PRO A 192 18.31 -0.62 14.39
C PRO A 192 19.77 -1.04 14.17
N LYS A 193 20.51 -0.37 13.27
CA LYS A 193 21.95 -0.59 13.10
C LYS A 193 22.74 0.08 14.23
N CYS A 194 22.53 1.37 14.46
CA CYS A 194 23.25 2.12 15.50
C CYS A 194 22.93 1.63 16.92
N THR A 195 21.75 1.05 17.15
CA THR A 195 21.34 0.47 18.44
C THR A 195 21.73 -1.00 18.60
N GLY A 196 22.30 -1.64 17.56
CA GLY A 196 22.67 -3.06 17.56
C GLY A 196 21.49 -4.04 17.49
N ALA A 197 20.26 -3.56 17.24
CA ALA A 197 19.07 -4.40 17.10
C ALA A 197 19.15 -5.33 15.88
N LEU A 198 19.69 -4.84 14.75
CA LEU A 198 19.88 -5.65 13.53
C LEU A 198 20.81 -6.85 13.76
N GLU A 199 21.86 -6.71 14.56
CA GLU A 199 22.81 -7.81 14.85
C GLU A 199 22.17 -8.89 15.74
N LYS A 200 21.28 -8.51 16.66
CA LYS A 200 20.52 -9.44 17.50
C LYS A 200 19.47 -10.22 16.71
N ASP A 201 18.75 -9.54 15.82
CA ASP A 201 17.79 -10.19 14.92
C ASP A 201 18.46 -11.07 13.87
N GLN A 202 19.68 -10.73 13.44
CA GLN A 202 20.49 -11.62 12.60
C GLN A 202 20.91 -12.91 13.32
N ARG A 203 21.27 -12.86 14.61
CA ARG A 203 21.53 -14.08 15.40
C ARG A 203 20.27 -14.93 15.53
N LYS A 204 19.10 -14.29 15.71
CA LYS A 204 17.79 -14.96 15.73
C LYS A 204 17.41 -15.54 14.36
N LEU A 205 17.68 -14.84 13.26
CA LEU A 205 17.46 -15.28 11.89
C LEU A 205 18.43 -16.41 11.50
N THR A 206 19.68 -16.39 11.99
CA THR A 206 20.68 -17.45 11.76
C THR A 206 20.35 -18.70 12.59
N MET A 207 19.85 -18.53 13.81
CA MET A 207 19.25 -19.60 14.62
C MET A 207 17.96 -20.14 14.00
N GLN A 208 17.12 -19.28 13.40
CA GLN A 208 15.89 -19.66 12.69
C GLN A 208 16.19 -20.30 11.31
N LYS A 209 17.29 -19.95 10.65
CA LYS A 209 17.79 -20.66 9.46
C LYS A 209 18.31 -22.06 9.83
N LYS A 210 18.94 -22.22 10.99
CA LYS A 210 19.23 -23.55 11.56
C LYS A 210 17.96 -24.32 11.96
N LEU A 211 16.87 -23.61 12.30
CA LEU A 211 15.54 -24.19 12.50
C LEU A 211 14.82 -24.47 11.18
N ALA A 212 15.17 -23.78 10.08
CA ALA A 212 14.64 -24.03 8.74
C ALA A 212 15.11 -25.38 8.19
N ASP A 213 16.30 -25.83 8.58
CA ASP A 213 16.78 -27.20 8.30
C ASP A 213 15.92 -28.27 9.01
N LEU A 214 15.33 -27.95 10.18
CA LEU A 214 14.33 -28.80 10.86
C LEU A 214 12.90 -28.65 10.30
N GLN A 215 12.60 -27.52 9.65
CA GLN A 215 11.30 -27.28 9.00
C GLN A 215 11.17 -27.94 7.63
N GLU A 216 12.29 -28.29 6.98
CA GLU A 216 12.30 -29.11 5.76
C GLU A 216 11.80 -30.55 6.06
N ASP A 217 12.07 -31.08 7.26
CA ASP A 217 11.50 -32.35 7.75
C ASP A 217 10.02 -32.22 8.14
N GLN A 218 9.58 -31.07 8.68
CA GLN A 218 8.15 -30.79 8.87
C GLN A 218 7.39 -30.62 7.55
N LYS A 219 8.04 -30.10 6.51
CA LYS A 219 7.53 -30.04 5.13
C LYS A 219 7.32 -31.43 4.54
N ARG A 220 8.20 -32.39 4.82
CA ARG A 220 8.03 -33.81 4.40
C ARG A 220 6.83 -34.47 5.09
N LEU A 221 6.52 -34.06 6.32
CA LEU A 221 5.31 -34.49 7.06
C LEU A 221 4.02 -33.75 6.62
N PHE A 222 4.12 -32.50 6.15
CA PHE A 222 2.98 -31.69 5.71
C PHE A 222 2.59 -31.92 4.24
N GLN A 223 3.51 -32.42 3.40
CA GLN A 223 3.22 -32.87 2.02
C GLN A 223 2.22 -34.04 1.94
N HIS A 224 1.72 -34.55 3.08
CA HIS A 224 0.66 -35.56 3.14
C HIS A 224 -0.72 -35.03 3.59
N LYS A 225 -0.93 -33.70 3.69
CA LYS A 225 -2.26 -33.10 3.89
C LYS A 225 -2.55 -32.04 2.84
N GLN A 226 -3.18 -32.49 1.76
CA GLN A 226 -3.67 -31.72 0.62
C GLN A 226 -4.71 -30.64 0.98
N GLU A 227 -4.66 -29.57 0.19
CA GLU A 227 -5.76 -28.88 -0.51
C GLU A 227 -7.06 -28.58 0.25
N LEU A 228 -7.34 -27.28 0.42
CA LEU A 228 -8.63 -26.66 0.08
C LEU A 228 -8.47 -25.11 0.10
N THR A 229 -9.26 -24.50 -0.77
CA THR A 229 -9.16 -23.17 -1.37
C THR A 229 -9.68 -22.03 -0.48
N GLU A 230 -9.42 -20.78 -0.92
CA GLU A 230 -10.07 -19.50 -0.54
C GLU A 230 -9.62 -18.76 0.74
N LYS A 231 -9.05 -17.54 0.57
CA LYS A 231 -9.72 -16.25 0.86
C LYS A 231 -8.75 -15.07 0.77
N GLY A 232 -8.75 -14.42 -0.39
CA GLY A 232 -8.44 -13.00 -0.51
C GLY A 232 -9.70 -12.19 -0.21
N LEU A 233 -9.90 -11.81 1.05
CA LEU A 233 -10.99 -10.92 1.45
C LEU A 233 -10.54 -10.07 2.65
N LYS A 234 -9.92 -8.92 2.38
CA LYS A 234 -9.87 -7.77 3.31
C LYS A 234 -9.96 -6.38 2.64
N SER A 235 -10.19 -6.31 1.32
CA SER A 235 -10.40 -5.02 0.61
C SER A 235 -11.80 -4.85 0.00
N LYS A 236 -12.72 -5.81 0.19
CA LYS A 236 -14.15 -5.68 -0.17
C LYS A 236 -15.07 -5.36 1.02
N GLU A 237 -14.57 -5.49 2.24
CA GLU A 237 -15.35 -5.34 3.49
C GLU A 237 -15.51 -3.87 3.91
N CYS A 238 -14.59 -2.99 3.50
CA CYS A 238 -14.71 -1.55 3.71
C CYS A 238 -15.80 -0.91 2.80
N ILE A 239 -16.05 -1.48 1.62
CA ILE A 239 -17.06 -0.95 0.67
C ILE A 239 -18.46 -1.51 0.96
N ARG A 240 -18.59 -2.75 1.44
CA ARG A 240 -19.90 -3.34 1.82
C ARG A 240 -20.51 -2.67 3.05
N ASN A 241 -19.71 -2.36 4.09
CA ASN A 241 -20.20 -1.75 5.33
C ASN A 241 -20.69 -0.30 5.18
N VAL A 242 -20.47 0.32 4.00
CA VAL A 242 -20.98 1.65 3.66
C VAL A 242 -22.34 1.58 2.95
N ILE A 243 -22.73 0.43 2.38
CA ILE A 243 -23.97 0.29 1.59
C ILE A 243 -25.18 -0.19 2.41
N GLU A 244 -24.97 -0.88 3.55
CA GLU A 244 -26.08 -1.52 4.30
C GLU A 244 -26.67 -0.67 5.45
N LYS A 245 -26.15 0.53 5.74
CA LYS A 245 -26.73 1.43 6.76
C LYS A 245 -27.74 2.43 6.18
N SER A 246 -28.67 1.97 5.34
CA SER A 246 -29.72 2.82 4.76
C SER A 246 -31.11 2.17 4.67
N TYR A 247 -31.34 1.06 5.36
CA TYR A 247 -32.71 0.59 5.61
C TYR A 247 -32.88 0.49 7.12
N GLY A 248 -33.64 1.43 7.64
CA GLY A 248 -33.98 1.54 9.05
C GLY A 248 -34.68 0.29 9.53
N THR A 249 -34.43 0.00 10.79
CA THR A 249 -35.30 -0.76 11.69
C THR A 249 -36.74 -0.26 11.57
N GLU A 250 -37.58 -1.01 10.90
CA GLU A 250 -39.00 -1.07 11.24
C GLU A 250 -39.24 -2.43 11.88
N GLU A 251 -39.48 -2.39 13.19
CA GLU A 251 -40.16 -3.43 13.94
C GLU A 251 -41.53 -3.66 13.30
N ILE A 252 -41.83 -4.91 12.92
CA ILE A 252 -43.20 -5.38 12.81
C ILE A 252 -43.25 -6.66 13.64
N ASP A 253 -43.77 -6.49 14.86
CA ASP A 253 -44.38 -7.56 15.63
C ASP A 253 -45.74 -7.94 15.03
N ASP A 254 -46.14 -9.17 15.38
CA ASP A 254 -47.50 -9.73 15.41
C ASP A 254 -48.04 -10.54 14.21
N GLU A 255 -48.13 -11.85 14.53
CA GLU A 255 -49.34 -12.70 14.49
C GLU A 255 -49.72 -13.51 13.23
N ILE A 256 -49.71 -14.84 13.45
CA ILE A 256 -50.75 -15.84 13.14
C ILE A 256 -51.08 -16.09 11.65
N VAL A 257 -50.80 -17.33 11.17
CA VAL A 257 -51.82 -18.34 10.76
C VAL A 257 -51.15 -19.72 10.69
N GLU A 258 -51.53 -20.59 11.63
CA GLU A 258 -51.55 -22.05 11.45
C GLU A 258 -52.66 -22.45 10.46
N SER A 259 -52.36 -23.30 9.48
CA SER A 259 -53.22 -24.34 8.89
C SER A 259 -52.52 -24.86 7.63
N GLY A 260 -52.47 -26.13 7.27
CA GLY A 260 -52.96 -27.37 7.86
C GLY A 260 -52.47 -28.45 6.90
N GLY A 261 -51.79 -29.47 7.41
CA GLY A 261 -51.48 -30.68 6.66
C GLY A 261 -52.50 -31.74 7.03
N GLU A 262 -53.28 -32.15 6.03
CA GLU A 262 -53.80 -33.51 5.82
C GLU A 262 -53.89 -33.75 4.31
#